data_AF-A0A7W5NIG9-F1
#
_entry.id   AF-A0A7W5NIG9-F1
#
_cell.length_a   1.000
_cell.length_b   1.000
_cell.length_c   1.000
_cell.angle_alpha   90.00
_cell.angle_beta   90.00
_cell.angle_gamma   90.00
#
_symmetry.space_group_name_H-M   'P 1'
#
loop_
_entity.id
_entity.type
_entity.pdbx_description
1 polymer ?
#
loop_
_entity_poly.entity_id
_entity_poly.type
_entity_poly.pdbx_seq_one_letter_code
_entity_poly.pdbx_strand_id
1 'polypeptide(L)' 'MRSDSTRFRIDPTPRRADGEFMAHARISTNRPDGSQYDIYSSGDLAAFELREDAIVYAENWAKQWLDARFG' A
#
# COMPACT_ATOMS: atom_id res chain seq x y z
N MET A 1 13.10 -1.66 23.92
CA MET A 1 12.08 -2.03 22.92
C MET A 1 12.44 -1.34 21.62
N ARG A 2 13.03 -2.06 20.68
CA ARG A 2 13.28 -1.53 19.33
C ARG A 2 12.11 -2.03 18.50
N SER A 3 11.11 -1.17 18.30
CA SER A 3 10.02 -1.46 17.39
C SER A 3 10.64 -1.61 16.00
N ASP A 4 10.63 -2.83 15.47
CA ASP A 4 10.95 -3.16 14.08
C ASP A 4 9.93 -2.52 13.11
N SER A 5 9.72 -1.21 13.20
CA SER A 5 8.81 -0.43 12.35
C SER A 5 9.29 -0.35 10.88
N THR A 6 10.32 -1.10 10.52
CA THR A 6 10.98 -1.07 9.20
C THR A 6 10.75 -2.35 8.39
N ARG A 7 9.72 -3.14 8.70
CA ARG A 7 9.42 -4.35 7.90
C ARG A 7 8.48 -4.06 6.74
N PHE A 8 7.38 -3.36 6.98
CA PHE A 8 6.33 -3.16 5.98
C PHE A 8 6.54 -1.85 5.20
N ARG A 9 6.59 -1.98 3.87
CA ARG A 9 6.64 -0.87 2.92
C ARG A 9 5.30 -0.82 2.19
N ILE A 10 4.64 0.32 2.28
CA ILE A 10 3.42 0.60 1.53
C ILE A 10 3.84 1.39 0.30
N ASP A 11 3.47 0.89 -0.87
CA ASP A 11 3.58 1.59 -2.14
C ASP A 11 2.16 1.97 -2.59
N PRO A 12 1.74 3.22 -2.35
CA PRO A 12 0.42 3.72 -2.73
C PRO A 12 0.42 4.26 -4.17
N THR A 13 1.30 3.76 -5.05
CA THR A 13 1.42 4.28 -6.42
C THR A 13 0.15 3.97 -7.20
N PRO A 14 -0.66 4.98 -7.55
CA PRO A 14 -1.91 4.75 -8.24
C PRO A 14 -1.64 4.35 -9.68
N ARG A 15 -2.42 3.41 -10.19
CA ARG A 15 -2.34 2.97 -11.58
C ARG A 15 -3.20 3.90 -12.43
N ARG A 16 -2.62 4.52 -13.45
CA ARG A 16 -3.41 5.31 -14.41
C ARG A 16 -4.06 4.38 -15.42
N ALA A 17 -5.39 4.40 -15.50
CA ALA A 17 -6.18 3.62 -16.44
C ALA A 17 -7.28 4.52 -17.04
N ASP A 18 -7.36 4.58 -18.36
CA ASP A 18 -8.43 5.29 -19.10
C ASP A 18 -8.65 6.78 -18.75
N GLY A 19 -7.63 7.45 -18.21
CA GLY A 19 -7.72 8.86 -17.79
C GLY A 19 -7.97 9.06 -16.30
N GLU A 20 -8.31 7.99 -15.58
CA GLU A 20 -8.52 7.97 -14.14
C GLU A 20 -7.30 7.40 -13.40
N PHE A 21 -7.18 7.73 -12.11
CA PHE A 21 -6.19 7.22 -11.19
C PHE A 21 -6.81 6.15 -10.30
N MET A 22 -6.49 4.90 -10.58
CA MET A 22 -6.90 3.78 -9.75
C MET A 22 -6.06 3.77 -8.47
N ALA A 23 -6.70 4.02 -7.34
CA ALA A 23 -6.10 3.83 -6.03
C ALA A 23 -5.63 2.40 -5.89
N HIS A 24 -4.37 2.26 -5.58
CA HIS A 24 -3.69 0.98 -5.49
C HIS A 24 -2.76 1.01 -4.30
N ALA A 25 -2.87 0.01 -3.44
CA ALA A 25 -2.00 -0.16 -2.30
C ALA A 25 -1.29 -1.51 -2.42
N ARG A 26 0.04 -1.45 -2.49
CA ARG A 26 0.91 -2.63 -2.42
C ARG A 26 1.67 -2.62 -1.11
N ILE A 27 1.53 -3.68 -0.33
CA ILE A 27 2.21 -3.88 0.94
C ILE A 27 3.27 -4.94 0.72
N SER A 28 4.52 -4.52 0.77
CA SER A 28 5.68 -5.39 0.66
C SER A 28 6.41 -5.42 2.01
N THR A 29 7.15 -6.48 2.28
CA THR A 29 8.08 -6.52 3.41
C THR A 29 9.47 -6.89 2.95
N ASN A 30 10.46 -6.41 3.69
CA ASN A 30 11.79 -6.97 3.58
C ASN A 30 11.86 -8.27 4.39
N ARG A 31 12.34 -9.35 3.78
CA ARG A 31 12.65 -10.59 4.49
C ARG A 31 13.92 -10.38 5.34
N PRO A 32 14.14 -11.19 6.38
CA PRO A 32 15.40 -11.17 7.12
C PRO A 32 16.63 -11.45 6.25
N ASP A 33 16.42 -12.07 5.08
CA ASP A 33 17.42 -12.34 4.05
C ASP A 33 17.73 -11.12 3.14
N GLY A 34 17.12 -9.96 3.39
CA GLY A 34 17.28 -8.74 2.57
C GLY A 34 16.47 -8.72 1.27
N SER A 35 15.82 -9.83 0.92
CA SER A 35 14.93 -9.94 -0.24
C SER A 35 13.58 -9.27 0.02
N GLN A 36 13.18 -8.33 -0.85
CA GLN A 36 11.86 -7.73 -0.81
C GLN A 36 10.82 -8.72 -1.35
N TYR A 37 9.74 -8.95 -0.60
CA TYR A 37 8.62 -9.78 -1.04
C TYR A 37 7.29 -9.10 -0.76
N ASP A 38 6.36 -9.23 -1.70
CA ASP A 38 5.04 -8.64 -1.61
C ASP A 38 4.12 -9.46 -0.73
N ILE A 39 3.71 -8.91 0.41
CA ILE A 39 2.79 -9.58 1.32
C ILE A 39 1.38 -9.54 0.72
N TYR A 40 0.98 -8.37 0.26
CA TYR A 40 -0.39 -8.14 -0.18
C TYR A 40 -0.44 -7.03 -1.22
N SER A 41 -1.20 -7.26 -2.27
CA SER A 41 -1.53 -6.26 -3.27
C SER A 41 -3.04 -6.11 -3.28
N SER A 42 -3.53 -4.92 -2.95
CA SER A 42 -4.96 -4.66 -2.90
C SER A 42 -5.67 -4.75 -4.25
N GLY A 43 -4.92 -4.67 -5.36
CA GLY A 43 -5.48 -4.46 -6.68
C GLY A 43 -5.99 -3.02 -6.83
N ASP A 44 -6.99 -2.84 -7.67
CA ASP A 44 -7.66 -1.56 -7.89
C ASP A 44 -8.74 -1.37 -6.82
N LEU A 45 -8.51 -0.46 -5.86
CA LEU A 45 -9.43 -0.18 -4.77
C LEU A 45 -10.61 0.68 -5.21
N ALA A 46 -10.31 1.74 -5.95
CA ALA A 46 -11.28 2.71 -6.46
C ALA A 46 -10.63 3.58 -7.55
N ALA A 47 -11.43 4.08 -8.48
CA ALA A 47 -11.01 5.08 -9.46
C ALA A 47 -11.19 6.48 -8.88
N PHE A 48 -10.18 7.34 -9.05
CA PHE A 48 -10.24 8.74 -8.69
C PHE A 48 -9.83 9.61 -9.88
N GLU A 49 -10.43 10.78 -9.99
CA GLU A 49 -10.06 11.78 -10.99
C GLU A 49 -8.69 12.42 -10.68
N LEU A 50 -8.35 12.51 -9.39
CA LEU A 50 -7.11 13.09 -8.90
C LEU A 50 -6.17 12.01 -8.36
N ARG A 51 -4.89 12.14 -8.72
CA ARG A 51 -3.81 11.26 -8.24
C ARG A 51 -3.66 11.33 -6.73
N GLU A 52 -3.83 12.53 -6.16
CA GLU A 52 -3.63 12.78 -4.73
C GLU A 52 -4.67 12.04 -3.89
N ASP A 53 -5.96 12.12 -4.26
CA ASP A 53 -7.02 11.36 -3.62
C ASP A 53 -6.78 9.85 -3.69
N ALA A 54 -6.35 9.35 -4.86
CA ALA A 54 -6.02 7.94 -5.03
C ALA A 54 -4.91 7.47 -4.07
N ILE A 55 -3.89 8.31 -3.87
CA ILE A 55 -2.77 8.03 -2.96
C ILE A 55 -3.22 8.06 -1.51
N VAL A 56 -3.91 9.13 -1.10
CA VAL A 56 -4.38 9.30 0.28
C VAL A 56 -5.32 8.16 0.67
N TYR A 57 -6.19 7.75 -0.24
CA TYR A 57 -7.08 6.61 -0.05
C TYR A 57 -6.30 5.30 0.08
N ALA A 58 -5.37 5.03 -0.84
CA ALA A 58 -4.53 3.83 -0.82
C ALA A 58 -3.67 3.75 0.47
N GLU A 59 -3.09 4.86 0.92
CA GLU A 59 -2.30 4.92 2.15
C GLU A 59 -3.16 4.65 3.39
N ASN A 60 -4.34 5.28 3.49
CA ASN A 60 -5.24 5.05 4.63
C ASN A 60 -5.72 3.60 4.67
N TRP A 61 -6.11 3.05 3.51
CA TRP A 61 -6.51 1.66 3.39
C TRP A 61 -5.39 0.72 3.84
N ALA A 62 -4.15 0.96 3.39
CA ALA A 62 -3.01 0.11 3.73
C ALA A 62 -2.68 0.16 5.23
N LYS A 63 -2.77 1.35 5.86
CA LYS A 63 -2.59 1.51 7.30
C LYS A 63 -3.66 0.74 8.08
N GLN A 64 -4.93 0.87 7.70
CA GLN A 64 -6.02 0.13 8.33
C GLN A 64 -5.89 -1.38 8.13
N TRP A 65 -5.43 -1.83 6.96
CA TRP A 65 -5.18 -3.24 6.71
C TRP A 65 -4.05 -3.79 7.59
N LEU A 66 -2.97 -3.04 7.76
CA LEU A 66 -1.87 -3.41 8.65
C LEU A 66 -2.34 -3.45 10.10
N ASP A 67 -3.10 -2.46 10.55
CA ASP A 67 -3.68 -2.40 11.89
C ASP A 67 -4.64 -3.58 12.14
N ALA A 68 -5.54 -3.89 11.22
CA ALA A 68 -6.46 -5.02 11.34
C ALA A 68 -5.76 -6.39 11.33
N ARG A 69 -4.55 -6.50 10.77
CA ARG A 69 -3.81 -7.77 10.63
C ARG A 69 -2.74 -7.96 11.71
N PHE A 70 -2.12 -6.87 12.17
CA PHE A 70 -0.96 -6.89 13.07
C PHE A 70 -1.15 -6.05 14.34
N GLY A 71 -2.25 -5.30 14.45
CA GLY A 71 -2.65 -4.53 15.64
C GLY A 71 -3.35 -5.38 16.70
#